data_AF-A0A3N9UZE6-F1
#
_entry.id   AF-A0A3N9UZE6-F1
#
_cell.length_a   1.000
_cell.length_b   1.000
_cell.length_c   1.000
_cell.angle_alpha   90.00
_cell.angle_beta   90.00
_cell.angle_gamma   90.00
#
_symmetry.space_group_name_H-M   'P 1'
#
loop_
_entity.id
_entity.type
_entity.pdbx_description
1 polymer ?
#
loop_
_entity_poly.entity_id
_entity_poly.type
_entity_poly.pdbx_seq_one_letter_code
_entity_poly.pdbx_strand_id
1 'polypeptide(L)'
;MSLKSFMDDAYKGRTRAKRLETRRGEMVFSLEDLAERVGTKPSRSDVEALVPGDRTLIMQLLAPTQEPKKSHQMLWGYLSSIAADASPVPLKLAARDYAGLELRHGTLILEGTGHHLGERMSGGKIFVQGPAGDYLGQEMSGGGIVAQSCRDYALRNMRGGFAVLRGGARNYLGVGNYGGRIVLRGSCGERAGWLMRGGWLRIAGDAGDYLGLLMSGGKIVVRGQAGKRAGWRRKGGTIRARGYGQEAADGVLGLD
;
A
#
# COMPACT_ATOMS: atom_id res chain seq x y z
N MET A 1 -24.66 31.69 39.11
CA MET A 1 -25.14 31.16 37.81
C MET A 1 -23.99 30.39 37.18
N SER A 2 -24.18 29.12 36.79
CA SER A 2 -23.08 28.32 36.23
C SER A 2 -22.95 28.60 34.73
N LEU A 3 -21.73 28.49 34.19
CA LEU A 3 -21.48 28.67 32.75
C LEU A 3 -22.38 27.75 31.90
N LYS A 4 -22.71 26.58 32.46
CA LYS A 4 -23.56 25.56 31.83
C LYS A 4 -25.02 26.05 31.69
N SER A 5 -25.58 26.69 32.72
CA SER A 5 -26.95 27.21 32.63
C SER A 5 -27.06 28.39 31.66
N PHE A 6 -25.99 29.21 31.55
CA PHE A 6 -25.95 30.33 30.60
C PHE A 6 -25.85 29.84 29.14
N MET A 7 -25.07 28.79 28.88
CA MET A 7 -25.00 28.16 27.56
C MET A 7 -26.33 27.47 27.20
N ASP A 8 -26.95 26.75 28.13
CA ASP A 8 -28.23 26.08 27.86
C ASP A 8 -29.35 27.08 27.52
N ASP A 9 -29.40 28.24 28.18
CA ASP A 9 -30.36 29.31 27.85
C ASP A 9 -30.04 30.02 26.53
N ALA A 10 -28.75 30.24 26.20
CA ALA A 10 -28.34 30.90 24.96
C ALA A 10 -28.59 30.05 23.70
N TYR A 11 -28.72 28.73 23.84
CA TYR A 11 -28.90 27.79 22.73
C TYR A 11 -30.28 27.11 22.68
N LYS A 12 -31.22 27.49 23.55
CA LYS A 12 -32.63 27.10 23.44
C LYS A 12 -33.19 27.52 22.08
N GLY A 13 -33.32 26.57 21.17
CA GLY A 13 -33.94 26.78 19.85
C GLY A 13 -33.02 26.62 18.63
N ARG A 14 -31.70 26.42 18.80
CA ARG A 14 -30.86 25.96 17.68
C ARG A 14 -31.01 24.45 17.56
N THR A 15 -31.87 24.04 16.64
CA THR A 15 -32.03 22.65 16.23
C THR A 15 -30.64 22.05 16.01
N ARG A 16 -30.29 21.01 16.79
CA ARG A 16 -29.17 20.12 16.48
C ARG A 16 -29.29 19.82 14.99
N ALA A 17 -28.30 20.23 14.19
CA ALA A 17 -28.39 20.18 12.73
C ALA A 17 -29.03 18.84 12.32
N LYS A 18 -30.18 18.92 11.65
CA LYS A 18 -30.98 17.75 11.29
C LYS A 18 -30.03 16.81 10.53
N ARG A 19 -29.71 15.66 11.11
CA ARG A 19 -28.95 14.62 10.43
C ARG A 19 -29.77 14.30 9.18
N LEU A 20 -29.24 14.67 8.01
CA LEU A 20 -29.90 14.41 6.73
C LEU A 20 -30.12 12.90 6.68
N GLU A 21 -31.38 12.46 6.59
CA GLU A 21 -31.71 11.06 6.38
C GLU A 21 -31.21 10.69 4.99
N THR A 22 -30.07 9.99 4.92
CA THR A 22 -29.44 9.60 3.68
C THR A 22 -30.22 8.43 3.06
N ARG A 23 -30.87 8.68 1.92
CA ARG A 23 -31.62 7.63 1.20
C ARG A 23 -30.78 7.04 0.07
N ARG A 24 -31.00 5.75 -0.20
CA ARG A 24 -30.41 5.04 -1.34
C ARG A 24 -30.90 5.70 -2.65
N GLY A 25 -29.99 6.36 -3.38
CA GLY A 25 -30.29 7.11 -4.61
C GLY A 25 -30.03 8.62 -4.56
N GLU A 26 -29.77 9.20 -3.38
CA GLU A 26 -29.39 10.61 -3.24
C GLU A 26 -27.90 10.83 -3.52
N MET A 27 -27.52 12.02 -4.01
CA MET A 27 -26.11 12.37 -4.22
C MET A 27 -25.30 12.26 -2.91
N VAL A 28 -24.04 11.85 -3.00
CA VAL A 28 -23.08 11.85 -1.89
C VAL A 28 -22.46 13.24 -1.80
N PHE A 29 -22.48 13.85 -0.61
CA PHE A 29 -22.01 15.24 -0.43
C PHE A 29 -20.64 15.36 0.24
N SER A 30 -20.16 14.32 0.90
CA SER A 30 -18.87 14.32 1.60
C SER A 30 -18.35 12.90 1.83
N LEU A 31 -17.09 12.80 2.25
CA LEU A 31 -16.50 11.51 2.61
C LEU A 31 -17.15 10.90 3.87
N GLU A 32 -17.64 11.74 4.78
CA GLU A 32 -18.38 11.30 5.97
C GLU A 32 -19.75 10.72 5.57
N ASP A 33 -20.47 11.38 4.67
CA ASP A 33 -21.74 10.89 4.12
C ASP A 33 -21.56 9.55 3.40
N LEU A 34 -20.51 9.43 2.57
CA LEU A 34 -20.16 8.15 1.95
C LEU A 34 -19.91 7.05 3.01
N ALA A 35 -19.17 7.38 4.07
CA ALA A 35 -18.87 6.44 5.14
C ALA A 35 -20.10 5.97 5.92
N GLU A 36 -21.05 6.87 6.18
CA GLU A 36 -22.32 6.49 6.84
C GLU A 36 -23.14 5.51 5.98
N ARG A 37 -23.08 5.64 4.65
CA ARG A 37 -23.85 4.80 3.71
C ARG A 37 -23.23 3.43 3.43
N VAL A 38 -21.90 3.35 3.33
CA VAL A 38 -21.17 2.09 3.11
C VAL A 38 -21.00 1.25 4.39
N GLY A 39 -21.11 1.88 5.56
CA GLY A 39 -20.95 1.21 6.85
C GLY A 39 -19.49 0.88 7.20
N THR A 40 -19.29 -0.11 8.07
CA THR A 40 -18.01 -0.33 8.80
C THR A 40 -16.99 -1.19 8.06
N LYS A 41 -17.37 -1.88 6.99
CA LYS A 41 -16.49 -2.73 6.18
C LYS A 41 -16.75 -2.52 4.69
N PRO A 42 -16.37 -1.36 4.15
CA PRO A 42 -16.65 -1.04 2.75
C PRO A 42 -15.86 -1.94 1.80
N SER A 43 -16.53 -2.46 0.78
CA SER A 43 -15.90 -2.99 -0.41
C SER A 43 -15.77 -1.92 -1.50
N ARG A 44 -14.91 -2.17 -2.49
CA ARG A 44 -14.80 -1.31 -3.67
C ARG A 44 -16.14 -1.15 -4.39
N SER A 45 -16.91 -2.23 -4.53
CA SER A 45 -18.22 -2.20 -5.21
C SER A 45 -19.24 -1.36 -4.46
N ASP A 46 -19.20 -1.33 -3.12
CA ASP A 46 -20.10 -0.47 -2.33
C ASP A 46 -19.82 1.02 -2.62
N VAL A 47 -18.54 1.39 -2.77
CA VAL A 47 -18.13 2.75 -3.14
C VAL A 47 -18.53 3.08 -4.58
N GLU A 48 -18.25 2.20 -5.53
CA GLU A 48 -18.62 2.38 -6.95
C GLU A 48 -20.14 2.54 -7.13
N ALA A 49 -20.95 1.80 -6.35
CA ALA A 49 -22.40 1.90 -6.41
C ALA A 49 -22.96 3.23 -5.89
N LEU A 50 -22.23 3.92 -5.00
CA LEU A 50 -22.65 5.19 -4.39
C LEU A 50 -22.02 6.42 -5.06
N VAL A 51 -20.93 6.24 -5.80
CA VAL A 51 -20.25 7.32 -6.52
C VAL A 51 -20.22 6.97 -8.02
N PRO A 52 -21.29 7.29 -8.77
CA PRO A 52 -21.58 6.72 -10.07
C PRO A 52 -20.71 7.34 -11.18
N GLY A 53 -19.42 6.99 -11.24
CA GLY A 53 -18.49 7.39 -12.31
C GLY A 53 -18.30 8.90 -12.51
N ASP A 54 -18.99 9.75 -11.74
CA ASP A 54 -18.91 11.20 -11.81
C ASP A 54 -17.54 11.64 -11.28
N ARG A 55 -16.66 11.91 -12.24
CA ARG A 55 -15.30 12.34 -11.97
C ARG A 55 -15.27 13.62 -11.14
N THR A 56 -16.20 14.55 -11.34
CA THR A 56 -16.22 15.82 -10.61
C THR A 56 -16.48 15.56 -9.13
N LEU A 57 -17.50 14.74 -8.83
CA LEU A 57 -17.80 14.34 -7.46
C LEU A 57 -16.63 13.59 -6.82
N ILE A 58 -16.05 12.60 -7.51
CA ILE A 58 -14.91 11.84 -6.98
C ILE A 58 -13.74 12.79 -6.65
N MET A 59 -13.43 13.73 -7.53
CA MET A 59 -12.36 14.70 -7.30
C MET A 59 -12.67 15.65 -6.13
N GLN A 60 -13.93 16.02 -5.91
CA GLN A 60 -14.34 16.78 -4.73
C GLN A 60 -14.15 15.96 -3.44
N LEU A 61 -14.50 14.68 -3.44
CA LEU A 61 -14.29 13.78 -2.30
C LEU A 61 -12.81 13.49 -2.02
N LEU A 62 -11.96 13.56 -3.05
CA LEU A 62 -10.50 13.44 -2.94
C LEU A 62 -9.79 14.76 -2.61
N ALA A 63 -10.52 15.88 -2.55
CA ALA A 63 -9.93 17.19 -2.31
C ALA A 63 -9.16 17.23 -0.98
N PRO A 64 -8.07 18.02 -0.87
CA PRO A 64 -7.27 18.09 0.35
C PRO A 64 -8.08 18.45 1.61
N THR A 65 -9.15 19.23 1.45
CA THR A 65 -10.09 19.62 2.51
C THR A 65 -10.91 18.47 3.09
N GLN A 66 -11.02 17.34 2.37
CA GLN A 66 -11.69 16.13 2.82
C GLN A 66 -10.66 15.21 3.47
N GLU A 67 -10.38 15.36 4.76
CA GLU A 67 -9.45 14.48 5.47
C GLU A 67 -10.18 13.24 6.04
N PRO A 68 -9.91 12.01 5.57
CA PRO A 68 -10.53 10.82 6.11
C PRO A 68 -10.17 10.62 7.57
N LYS A 69 -11.18 10.37 8.41
CA LYS A 69 -10.95 9.75 9.72
C LYS A 69 -10.23 8.42 9.53
N LYS A 70 -9.52 7.97 10.58
CA LYS A 70 -8.82 6.67 10.56
C LYS A 70 -9.71 5.50 10.11
N SER A 71 -10.99 5.51 10.50
CA SER A 71 -11.97 4.50 10.10
C SER A 71 -12.34 4.51 8.61
N HIS A 72 -12.03 5.60 7.88
CA HIS A 72 -12.51 5.85 6.51
C HIS A 72 -11.37 5.90 5.48
N GLN A 73 -10.12 5.61 5.87
CA GLN A 73 -8.97 5.71 4.96
C GLN A 73 -9.11 4.79 3.73
N MET A 74 -9.67 3.59 3.89
CA MET A 74 -9.92 2.68 2.77
C MET A 74 -10.90 3.26 1.74
N LEU A 75 -11.89 4.06 2.16
CA LEU A 75 -12.82 4.72 1.22
C LEU A 75 -12.08 5.70 0.33
N TRP A 76 -11.20 6.50 0.93
CA TRP A 76 -10.33 7.39 0.18
C TRP A 76 -9.43 6.59 -0.78
N GLY A 77 -8.91 5.45 -0.33
CA GLY A 77 -8.17 4.50 -1.16
C GLY A 77 -8.93 4.04 -2.40
N TYR A 78 -10.17 3.53 -2.23
CA TYR A 78 -11.02 3.12 -3.34
C TYR A 78 -11.34 4.29 -4.28
N LEU A 79 -11.71 5.46 -3.75
CA LEU A 79 -11.99 6.64 -4.57
C LEU A 79 -10.79 7.04 -5.43
N SER A 80 -9.58 7.02 -4.87
CA SER A 80 -8.35 7.35 -5.61
C SER A 80 -8.10 6.38 -6.77
N SER A 81 -8.40 5.10 -6.58
CA SER A 81 -8.31 4.07 -7.61
C SER A 81 -9.38 4.23 -8.69
N ILE A 82 -10.63 4.46 -8.29
CA ILE A 82 -11.76 4.66 -9.23
C ILE A 82 -11.49 5.90 -10.09
N ALA A 83 -11.01 7.00 -9.48
CA ALA A 83 -10.62 8.21 -10.19
C ALA A 83 -9.51 7.97 -11.21
N ALA A 84 -8.48 7.21 -10.83
CA ALA A 84 -7.36 6.89 -11.69
C ALA A 84 -7.75 5.92 -12.82
N ASP A 85 -8.56 4.90 -12.52
CA ASP A 85 -9.06 3.92 -13.48
C ASP A 85 -9.85 4.60 -14.61
N ALA A 86 -10.63 5.64 -14.28
CA ALA A 86 -11.43 6.41 -15.25
C ALA A 86 -10.66 7.56 -15.91
N SER A 87 -9.41 7.85 -15.50
CA SER A 87 -8.66 9.00 -16.02
C SER A 87 -7.82 8.62 -17.25
N PRO A 88 -7.92 9.37 -18.36
CA PRO A 88 -7.06 9.14 -19.54
C PRO A 88 -5.64 9.67 -19.36
N VAL A 89 -5.39 10.45 -18.30
CA VAL A 89 -4.09 11.04 -17.96
C VAL A 89 -3.68 10.65 -16.53
N PRO A 90 -2.37 10.64 -16.21
CA PRO A 90 -1.92 10.43 -14.84
C PRO A 90 -2.59 11.38 -13.84
N LEU A 91 -3.12 10.83 -12.76
CA LEU A 91 -3.78 11.59 -11.71
C LEU A 91 -2.79 11.83 -10.57
N LYS A 92 -2.58 13.11 -10.26
CA LYS A 92 -1.69 13.54 -9.18
C LYS A 92 -2.50 13.80 -7.91
N LEU A 93 -2.14 13.15 -6.80
CA LEU A 93 -2.82 13.26 -5.51
C LEU A 93 -1.79 13.34 -4.37
N ALA A 94 -2.20 13.87 -3.22
CA ALA A 94 -1.45 13.67 -1.99
C ALA A 94 -1.47 12.18 -1.60
N ALA A 95 -0.34 11.65 -1.16
CA ALA A 95 -0.25 10.30 -0.62
C ALA A 95 -1.00 10.26 0.73
N ARG A 96 -1.86 9.26 0.87
CA ARG A 96 -2.59 8.94 2.10
C ARG A 96 -2.67 7.43 2.25
N ASP A 97 -3.01 6.98 3.45
CA ASP A 97 -3.17 5.55 3.71
C ASP A 97 -4.18 4.95 2.72
N TYR A 98 -3.83 3.79 2.18
CA TYR A 98 -4.60 3.05 1.16
C TYR A 98 -4.72 3.73 -0.22
N ALA A 99 -3.96 4.78 -0.54
CA ALA A 99 -3.99 5.35 -1.89
C ALA A 99 -3.72 4.28 -2.97
N GLY A 100 -4.56 4.20 -4.00
CA GLY A 100 -4.45 3.17 -5.04
C GLY A 100 -4.89 1.78 -4.59
N LEU A 101 -5.67 1.64 -3.52
CA LEU A 101 -6.27 0.39 -3.08
C LEU A 101 -7.07 -0.26 -4.22
N GLU A 102 -6.70 -1.48 -4.58
CA GLU A 102 -7.31 -2.25 -5.66
C GLU A 102 -7.31 -1.56 -7.04
N LEU A 103 -6.31 -0.72 -7.32
CA LEU A 103 -6.14 -0.09 -8.65
C LEU A 103 -6.10 -1.13 -9.78
N ARG A 104 -6.84 -0.89 -10.87
CA ARG A 104 -6.97 -1.81 -12.01
C ARG A 104 -6.32 -1.26 -13.28
N HIS A 105 -6.42 0.04 -13.51
CA HIS A 105 -5.98 0.75 -14.71
C HIS A 105 -5.41 2.13 -14.36
N GLY A 106 -5.09 2.93 -15.38
CA GLY A 106 -4.66 4.31 -15.18
C GLY A 106 -3.30 4.46 -14.50
N THR A 107 -3.02 5.68 -14.03
CA THR A 107 -1.75 6.02 -13.37
C THR A 107 -1.99 7.01 -12.24
N LEU A 108 -1.43 6.72 -11.07
CA LEU A 108 -1.38 7.60 -9.91
C LEU A 108 0.03 8.15 -9.71
N ILE A 109 0.13 9.43 -9.43
CA ILE A 109 1.33 10.11 -8.94
C ILE A 109 1.00 10.61 -7.53
N LEU A 110 1.64 10.04 -6.51
CA LEU A 110 1.35 10.30 -5.11
C LEU A 110 2.47 11.12 -4.47
N GLU A 111 2.14 12.26 -3.88
CA GLU A 111 3.10 13.12 -3.18
C GLU A 111 3.05 12.93 -1.66
N GLY A 112 4.19 12.61 -1.04
CA GLY A 112 4.28 12.41 0.40
C GLY A 112 4.37 10.94 0.81
N THR A 113 3.76 10.60 1.95
CA THR A 113 3.87 9.27 2.57
C THR A 113 2.51 8.77 3.04
N GLY A 114 2.28 7.47 2.89
CA GLY A 114 1.14 6.76 3.47
C GLY A 114 1.43 5.26 3.56
N HIS A 115 0.67 4.56 4.40
CA HIS A 115 0.69 3.12 4.54
C HIS A 115 -0.25 2.47 3.51
N HIS A 116 -0.05 1.19 3.19
CA HIS A 116 -0.95 0.43 2.31
C HIS A 116 -1.14 1.00 0.89
N LEU A 117 -0.20 1.82 0.38
CA LEU A 117 -0.29 2.37 -0.97
C LEU A 117 -0.25 1.23 -2.00
N GLY A 118 -1.20 1.20 -2.94
CA GLY A 118 -1.29 0.15 -3.96
C GLY A 118 -1.64 -1.24 -3.42
N GLU A 119 -2.17 -1.34 -2.20
CA GLU A 119 -2.65 -2.61 -1.66
C GLU A 119 -3.65 -3.27 -2.61
N ARG A 120 -3.49 -4.57 -2.85
CA ARG A 120 -4.35 -5.40 -3.71
C ARG A 120 -4.50 -4.89 -5.17
N MET A 121 -3.64 -4.00 -5.66
CA MET A 121 -3.71 -3.56 -7.06
C MET A 121 -3.51 -4.74 -8.03
N SER A 122 -4.26 -4.76 -9.12
CA SER A 122 -4.19 -5.80 -10.17
C SER A 122 -3.69 -5.26 -11.51
N GLY A 123 -3.61 -3.93 -11.66
CA GLY A 123 -3.09 -3.27 -12.85
C GLY A 123 -2.80 -1.79 -12.59
N GLY A 124 -2.68 -1.01 -13.66
CA GLY A 124 -2.29 0.40 -13.56
C GLY A 124 -0.85 0.62 -13.09
N LYS A 125 -0.51 1.88 -12.81
CA LYS A 125 0.82 2.30 -12.33
C LYS A 125 0.71 3.28 -11.17
N ILE A 126 1.58 3.13 -10.18
CA ILE A 126 1.69 4.07 -9.05
C ILE A 126 3.12 4.58 -8.96
N PHE A 127 3.29 5.91 -8.97
CA PHE A 127 4.54 6.59 -8.73
C PHE A 127 4.47 7.36 -7.42
N VAL A 128 5.28 6.99 -6.43
CA VAL A 128 5.34 7.65 -5.13
C VAL A 128 6.51 8.62 -5.10
N GLN A 129 6.20 9.91 -5.05
CA GLN A 129 7.12 11.02 -4.86
C GLN A 129 7.37 11.22 -3.36
N GLY A 130 8.23 10.35 -2.81
CA GLY A 130 8.59 10.33 -1.39
C GLY A 130 8.81 8.92 -0.87
N PRO A 131 9.13 8.77 0.42
CA PRO A 131 9.14 7.47 1.09
C PRO A 131 7.71 6.95 1.23
N ALA A 132 7.49 5.68 0.93
CA ALA A 132 6.26 4.97 1.26
C ALA A 132 6.31 4.48 2.72
N GLY A 133 5.14 4.33 3.33
CA GLY A 133 4.98 3.73 4.64
C GLY A 133 5.08 2.20 4.61
N ASP A 134 4.40 1.58 5.56
CA ASP A 134 4.31 0.12 5.67
C ASP A 134 3.34 -0.45 4.63
N TYR A 135 3.48 -1.75 4.32
CA TYR A 135 2.55 -2.50 3.46
C TYR A 135 2.38 -1.97 2.02
N LEU A 136 3.34 -1.19 1.51
CA LEU A 136 3.38 -0.75 0.12
C LEU A 136 3.18 -1.94 -0.83
N GLY A 137 2.13 -1.92 -1.64
CA GLY A 137 1.83 -2.95 -2.64
C GLY A 137 1.56 -4.33 -2.05
N GLN A 138 1.13 -4.45 -0.79
CA GLN A 138 0.80 -5.78 -0.27
C GLN A 138 -0.32 -6.41 -1.10
N GLU A 139 -0.20 -7.71 -1.32
CA GLU A 139 -1.17 -8.55 -2.02
C GLU A 139 -1.43 -8.11 -3.48
N MET A 140 -0.55 -7.28 -4.06
CA MET A 140 -0.67 -6.90 -5.47
C MET A 140 -0.52 -8.11 -6.40
N SER A 141 -1.34 -8.15 -7.45
CA SER A 141 -1.37 -9.23 -8.43
C SER A 141 -0.95 -8.79 -9.84
N GLY A 142 -0.86 -7.48 -10.09
CA GLY A 142 -0.41 -6.93 -11.35
C GLY A 142 -0.15 -5.42 -11.26
N GLY A 143 0.18 -4.81 -12.40
CA GLY A 143 0.57 -3.40 -12.47
C GLY A 143 2.01 -3.13 -12.01
N GLY A 144 2.31 -1.85 -11.79
CA GLY A 144 3.67 -1.38 -11.49
C GLY A 144 3.71 -0.31 -10.40
N ILE A 145 4.60 -0.48 -9.42
CA ILE A 145 4.87 0.52 -8.38
C ILE A 145 6.32 1.03 -8.51
N VAL A 146 6.50 2.35 -8.47
CA VAL A 146 7.82 2.98 -8.33
C VAL A 146 7.80 3.91 -7.11
N ALA A 147 8.67 3.68 -6.14
CA ALA A 147 8.76 4.52 -4.94
C ALA A 147 10.23 4.85 -4.59
N GLN A 148 10.43 5.90 -3.78
CA GLN A 148 11.77 6.25 -3.30
C GLN A 148 12.28 5.19 -2.31
N SER A 149 11.56 4.93 -1.24
CA SER A 149 11.88 3.91 -0.23
C SER A 149 10.59 3.39 0.37
N CYS A 150 10.66 2.37 1.23
CA CYS A 150 9.49 1.89 1.97
C CYS A 150 9.87 1.46 3.39
N ARG A 151 8.85 1.35 4.25
CA ARG A 151 8.98 0.79 5.59
C ARG A 151 8.76 -0.73 5.58
N ASP A 152 8.12 -1.28 6.61
CA ASP A 152 8.02 -2.71 6.82
C ASP A 152 6.94 -3.35 5.94
N TYR A 153 7.08 -4.65 5.65
CA TYR A 153 6.07 -5.45 4.95
C TYR A 153 5.72 -5.02 3.53
N ALA A 154 6.56 -4.21 2.89
CA ALA A 154 6.37 -3.86 1.49
C ALA A 154 6.31 -5.14 0.62
N LEU A 155 5.31 -5.20 -0.25
CA LEU A 155 5.10 -6.26 -1.25
C LEU A 155 4.85 -7.65 -0.61
N ARG A 156 4.34 -7.65 0.63
CA ARG A 156 3.88 -8.87 1.31
C ARG A 156 2.83 -9.58 0.45
N ASN A 157 2.94 -10.89 0.31
CA ASN A 157 2.01 -11.75 -0.44
C ASN A 157 1.76 -11.31 -1.89
N MET A 158 2.73 -10.64 -2.53
CA MET A 158 2.66 -10.29 -3.95
C MET A 158 2.48 -11.56 -4.82
N ARG A 159 1.66 -11.46 -5.88
CA ARG A 159 1.36 -12.55 -6.82
C ARG A 159 1.83 -12.26 -8.24
N GLY A 160 1.96 -10.98 -8.60
CA GLY A 160 2.35 -10.54 -9.94
C GLY A 160 2.60 -9.04 -10.01
N GLY A 161 2.97 -8.55 -11.21
CA GLY A 161 3.38 -7.16 -11.42
C GLY A 161 4.87 -6.91 -11.12
N PHE A 162 5.24 -5.64 -11.02
CA PHE A 162 6.60 -5.24 -10.67
C PHE A 162 6.64 -4.07 -9.69
N ALA A 163 7.72 -4.02 -8.91
CA ALA A 163 8.01 -2.89 -8.02
C ALA A 163 9.48 -2.47 -8.14
N VAL A 164 9.72 -1.16 -8.22
CA VAL A 164 11.05 -0.55 -8.18
C VAL A 164 11.15 0.42 -7.02
N LEU A 165 12.03 0.11 -6.08
CA LEU A 165 12.34 0.92 -4.91
C LEU A 165 13.73 1.53 -5.10
N ARG A 166 13.82 2.86 -5.23
CA ARG A 166 15.07 3.56 -5.60
C ARG A 166 16.09 3.69 -4.46
N GLY A 167 15.63 3.58 -3.22
CA GLY A 167 16.39 3.68 -1.97
C GLY A 167 16.27 2.39 -1.18
N GLY A 168 16.22 2.49 0.14
CA GLY A 168 16.15 1.33 1.03
C GLY A 168 14.72 0.85 1.32
N ALA A 169 14.65 -0.37 1.85
CA ALA A 169 13.45 -0.93 2.46
C ALA A 169 13.76 -1.25 3.94
N ARG A 170 12.75 -1.30 4.80
CA ARG A 170 12.94 -1.81 6.16
C ARG A 170 12.82 -3.33 6.16
N ASN A 171 12.15 -3.91 7.14
CA ASN A 171 12.10 -5.35 7.34
C ASN A 171 10.99 -5.97 6.50
N TYR A 172 11.06 -7.29 6.32
CA TYR A 172 9.95 -8.07 5.76
C TYR A 172 9.61 -7.72 4.29
N LEU A 173 10.58 -7.24 3.51
CA LEU A 173 10.38 -6.98 2.08
C LEU A 173 10.02 -8.27 1.34
N GLY A 174 8.87 -8.30 0.68
CA GLY A 174 8.43 -9.43 -0.14
C GLY A 174 8.10 -10.70 0.66
N VAL A 175 7.68 -10.58 1.93
CA VAL A 175 7.26 -11.75 2.72
C VAL A 175 6.14 -12.50 2.03
N GLY A 176 6.26 -13.81 1.92
CA GLY A 176 5.23 -14.66 1.32
C GLY A 176 5.06 -14.42 -0.18
N ASN A 177 6.01 -13.80 -0.88
CA ASN A 177 5.87 -13.51 -2.30
C ASN A 177 5.73 -14.80 -3.13
N TYR A 178 4.76 -14.83 -4.04
CA TYR A 178 4.49 -15.95 -4.95
C TYR A 178 4.93 -15.66 -6.39
N GLY A 179 5.10 -14.38 -6.76
CA GLY A 179 5.34 -14.00 -8.16
C GLY A 179 5.82 -12.57 -8.36
N GLY A 180 5.85 -12.13 -9.61
CA GLY A 180 6.29 -10.77 -9.97
C GLY A 180 7.77 -10.50 -9.74
N ARG A 181 8.16 -9.21 -9.89
CA ARG A 181 9.55 -8.76 -9.88
C ARG A 181 9.74 -7.57 -8.95
N ILE A 182 10.60 -7.73 -7.96
CA ILE A 182 10.94 -6.70 -6.97
C ILE A 182 12.39 -6.27 -7.19
N VAL A 183 12.60 -4.97 -7.44
CA VAL A 183 13.94 -4.37 -7.57
C VAL A 183 14.12 -3.32 -6.50
N LEU A 184 15.01 -3.58 -5.55
CA LEU A 184 15.49 -2.65 -4.55
C LEU A 184 16.88 -2.14 -4.95
N ARG A 185 17.04 -0.83 -5.07
CA ARG A 185 18.32 -0.19 -5.43
C ARG A 185 19.21 0.09 -4.21
N GLY A 186 18.63 0.21 -3.01
CA GLY A 186 19.38 0.31 -1.76
C GLY A 186 19.49 -1.04 -1.03
N SER A 187 19.65 -0.95 0.29
CA SER A 187 19.68 -2.09 1.22
C SER A 187 18.31 -2.33 1.87
N CYS A 188 18.06 -3.56 2.34
CA CYS A 188 16.89 -3.89 3.15
C CYS A 188 17.27 -4.37 4.55
N GLY A 189 16.29 -4.30 5.47
CA GLY A 189 16.40 -4.86 6.81
C GLY A 189 16.29 -6.39 6.82
N GLU A 190 15.84 -6.91 7.95
CA GLU A 190 15.76 -8.35 8.21
C GLU A 190 14.62 -9.03 7.44
N ARG A 191 14.77 -10.35 7.25
CA ARG A 191 13.72 -11.25 6.76
C ARG A 191 13.12 -10.87 5.40
N ALA A 192 13.91 -10.22 4.54
CA ALA A 192 13.53 -10.06 3.14
C ALA A 192 13.34 -11.45 2.50
N GLY A 193 12.25 -11.63 1.74
CA GLY A 193 11.90 -12.91 1.13
C GLY A 193 11.52 -14.04 2.11
N TRP A 194 11.21 -13.73 3.38
CA TRP A 194 10.71 -14.74 4.31
C TRP A 194 9.40 -15.39 3.79
N LEU A 195 9.34 -16.72 3.77
CA LEU A 195 8.23 -17.51 3.18
C LEU A 195 8.03 -17.31 1.67
N MET A 196 9.01 -16.78 0.93
CA MET A 196 8.92 -16.64 -0.52
C MET A 196 8.70 -18.01 -1.18
N ARG A 197 7.69 -18.09 -2.06
CA ARG A 197 7.29 -19.29 -2.79
C ARG A 197 7.55 -19.19 -4.30
N GLY A 198 7.73 -17.97 -4.82
CA GLY A 198 8.01 -17.71 -6.22
C GLY A 198 8.36 -16.25 -6.49
N GLY A 199 8.58 -15.90 -7.76
CA GLY A 199 8.97 -14.54 -8.17
C GLY A 199 10.47 -14.26 -8.10
N TRP A 200 10.82 -12.99 -8.32
CA TRP A 200 12.22 -12.52 -8.36
C TRP A 200 12.43 -11.29 -7.47
N LEU A 201 13.37 -11.38 -6.54
CA LEU A 201 13.79 -10.29 -5.67
C LEU A 201 15.26 -9.96 -5.94
N ARG A 202 15.53 -8.71 -6.34
CA ARG A 202 16.88 -8.18 -6.52
C ARG A 202 17.10 -7.02 -5.57
N ILE A 203 18.16 -7.11 -4.78
CA ILE A 203 18.63 -6.09 -3.86
C ILE A 203 20.03 -5.66 -4.31
N ALA A 204 20.21 -4.37 -4.60
CA ALA A 204 21.49 -3.86 -5.07
C ALA A 204 22.47 -3.49 -3.94
N GLY A 205 21.97 -3.21 -2.73
CA GLY A 205 22.77 -3.06 -1.53
C GLY A 205 22.87 -4.35 -0.72
N ASP A 206 22.87 -4.20 0.59
CA ASP A 206 22.93 -5.29 1.56
C ASP A 206 21.54 -5.77 1.98
N ALA A 207 21.48 -6.98 2.51
CA ALA A 207 20.30 -7.54 3.15
C ALA A 207 20.61 -7.91 4.60
N GLY A 208 19.68 -7.61 5.51
CA GLY A 208 19.79 -7.99 6.92
C GLY A 208 19.68 -9.50 7.16
N ASP A 209 19.59 -9.85 8.44
CA ASP A 209 19.54 -11.24 8.90
C ASP A 209 18.30 -11.98 8.37
N TYR A 210 18.40 -13.31 8.29
CA TYR A 210 17.30 -14.20 7.88
C TYR A 210 16.75 -13.95 6.47
N LEU A 211 17.58 -13.46 5.55
CA LEU A 211 17.24 -13.39 4.13
C LEU A 211 16.73 -14.75 3.62
N GLY A 212 15.53 -14.79 3.03
CA GLY A 212 14.97 -16.02 2.47
C GLY A 212 14.62 -17.10 3.50
N LEU A 213 14.42 -16.74 4.77
CA LEU A 213 13.96 -17.66 5.82
C LEU A 213 12.76 -18.47 5.34
N LEU A 214 12.79 -19.79 5.50
CA LEU A 214 11.68 -20.69 5.16
C LEU A 214 11.18 -20.57 3.70
N MET A 215 11.97 -20.01 2.76
CA MET A 215 11.55 -19.90 1.37
C MET A 215 11.44 -21.29 0.72
N SER A 216 10.40 -21.51 -0.08
CA SER A 216 10.15 -22.77 -0.80
C SER A 216 10.33 -22.63 -2.32
N GLY A 217 10.52 -21.42 -2.83
CA GLY A 217 10.71 -21.17 -4.26
C GLY A 217 11.08 -19.72 -4.55
N GLY A 218 11.29 -19.41 -5.83
CA GLY A 218 11.71 -18.08 -6.29
C GLY A 218 13.22 -17.87 -6.33
N LYS A 219 13.64 -16.66 -6.69
CA LYS A 219 15.04 -16.27 -6.84
C LYS A 219 15.33 -14.95 -6.15
N ILE A 220 16.31 -14.96 -5.27
CA ILE A 220 16.82 -13.79 -4.54
C ILE A 220 18.26 -13.52 -4.98
N VAL A 221 18.56 -12.29 -5.36
CA VAL A 221 19.91 -11.81 -5.69
C VAL A 221 20.23 -10.56 -4.89
N VAL A 222 21.27 -10.61 -4.06
CA VAL A 222 21.77 -9.49 -3.26
C VAL A 222 23.16 -9.12 -3.75
N ARG A 223 23.39 -7.90 -4.26
CA ARG A 223 24.71 -7.52 -4.76
C ARG A 223 25.73 -7.21 -3.65
N GLY A 224 25.26 -6.89 -2.44
CA GLY A 224 26.07 -6.71 -1.25
C GLY A 224 26.14 -7.97 -0.38
N GLN A 225 26.27 -7.75 0.93
CA GLN A 225 26.29 -8.78 1.96
C GLN A 225 24.87 -9.19 2.36
N ALA A 226 24.67 -10.47 2.61
CA ALA A 226 23.50 -10.97 3.33
C ALA A 226 23.90 -11.25 4.78
N GLY A 227 23.04 -10.86 5.73
CA GLY A 227 23.28 -11.03 7.17
C GLY A 227 23.32 -12.50 7.63
N LYS A 228 23.23 -12.69 8.94
CA LYS A 228 23.25 -14.02 9.57
C LYS A 228 22.07 -14.86 9.09
N ARG A 229 22.24 -16.18 9.04
CA ARG A 229 21.16 -17.14 8.78
C ARG A 229 20.43 -16.90 7.46
N ALA A 230 21.15 -16.44 6.43
CA ALA A 230 20.64 -16.38 5.07
C ALA A 230 20.26 -17.79 4.59
N GLY A 231 19.06 -17.94 4.01
CA GLY A 231 18.52 -19.22 3.56
C GLY A 231 18.13 -20.19 4.68
N TRP A 232 18.06 -19.74 5.94
CA TRP A 232 17.76 -20.63 7.06
C TRP A 232 16.42 -21.37 6.87
N ARG A 233 16.44 -22.70 7.05
CA ARG A 233 15.29 -23.59 6.80
C ARG A 233 14.66 -23.45 5.41
N ARG A 234 15.42 -23.02 4.40
CA ARG A 234 14.99 -22.99 2.99
C ARG A 234 14.65 -24.40 2.51
N LYS A 235 13.49 -24.52 1.83
CA LYS A 235 13.02 -25.77 1.20
C LYS A 235 13.21 -25.79 -0.31
N GLY A 236 13.38 -24.63 -0.95
CA GLY A 236 13.54 -24.51 -2.40
C GLY A 236 13.92 -23.09 -2.85
N GLY A 237 14.02 -22.87 -4.16
CA GLY A 237 14.46 -21.60 -4.75
C GLY A 237 15.96 -21.32 -4.62
N THR A 238 16.41 -20.16 -5.09
CA THR A 238 17.84 -19.78 -5.14
C THR A 238 18.12 -18.46 -4.42
N ILE A 239 19.23 -18.39 -3.69
CA ILE A 239 19.74 -17.16 -3.07
C ILE A 239 21.18 -16.97 -3.54
N ARG A 240 21.49 -15.81 -4.13
CA ARG A 240 22.85 -15.39 -4.50
C ARG A 240 23.24 -14.10 -3.79
N ALA A 241 24.41 -14.05 -3.17
CA ALA A 241 24.96 -12.84 -2.55
C ALA A 241 26.47 -12.73 -2.74
N ARG A 242 27.05 -11.53 -2.57
CA ARG A 242 28.52 -11.35 -2.60
C ARG A 242 29.19 -12.01 -1.39
N GLY A 243 28.49 -12.04 -0.26
CA GLY A 243 28.94 -12.75 0.93
C GLY A 243 27.79 -12.93 1.92
N TYR A 244 28.05 -13.74 2.93
CA TYR A 244 27.06 -14.22 3.88
C TYR A 244 27.58 -14.12 5.31
N GLY A 245 26.70 -13.71 6.22
CA GLY A 245 26.97 -13.73 7.65
C GLY A 245 27.00 -15.14 8.24
N GLN A 246 27.23 -15.21 9.55
CA GLN A 246 27.30 -16.46 10.32
C GLN A 246 26.03 -17.32 10.13
N GLU A 247 26.22 -18.64 10.16
CA GLU A 247 25.15 -19.64 10.07
C GLU A 247 24.29 -19.54 8.80
N ALA A 248 24.86 -19.06 7.68
CA ALA A 248 24.20 -19.15 6.38
C ALA A 248 23.93 -20.62 6.02
N ALA A 249 22.78 -20.89 5.41
CA ALA A 249 22.37 -22.25 5.07
C ALA A 249 23.23 -22.83 3.93
N ASP A 250 23.39 -24.14 3.93
CA ASP A 250 24.05 -24.85 2.84
C ASP A 250 23.35 -24.61 1.49
N GLY A 251 24.14 -24.53 0.43
CA GLY A 251 23.65 -24.33 -0.94
C GLY A 251 23.18 -22.91 -1.27
N VAL A 252 23.45 -21.92 -0.42
CA VAL A 252 23.48 -20.52 -0.87
C VAL A 252 24.67 -20.31 -1.81
N LEU A 253 24.55 -19.37 -2.74
CA LEU A 253 25.45 -19.27 -3.90
C LEU A 253 26.20 -17.93 -3.92
N GLY A 254 27.47 -17.95 -4.33
CA GLY A 254 28.22 -16.73 -4.60
C GLY A 254 27.67 -15.93 -5.79
N LEU A 255 27.86 -14.62 -5.73
CA LEU A 255 27.95 -13.79 -6.93
C LEU A 255 29.42 -13.74 -7.35
N ASP A 256 29.67 -14.14 -8.60
CA ASP A 256 30.95 -14.01 -9.28
C ASP A 256 31.32 -12.52 -9.45
#